data_AF-F5YY37-F1
#
_entry.id   AF-F5YY37-F1
#
_cell.length_a   1.000
_cell.length_b   1.000
_cell.length_c   1.000
_cell.angle_alpha   90.00
_cell.angle_beta   90.00
_cell.angle_gamma   90.00
#
_symmetry.space_group_name_H-M   'P 1'
#
loop_
_entity.id
_entity.type
_entity.pdbx_description
1 polymer ?
#
loop_
_entity_poly.entity_id
_entity_poly.type
_entity_poly.pdbx_seq_one_letter_code
_entity_poly.pdbx_strand_id
1 'polypeptide(L)'
;MSSTSELAELHALIGDLRRCVLGLKTRFGDIPGMRRIEMDAERILADVQLLESDAGELDLQRWAAERAQEKIAIPDTEYDSEFWRDVDDEGVGGQGRY
;
A
#
# COMPACT_ATOMS: atom_id res chain seq x y z
N MET A 1 -11.99 -1.34 -20.44
CA MET A 1 -12.69 -2.27 -19.55
C MET A 1 -12.98 -1.54 -18.24
N SER A 2 -13.91 -2.02 -17.41
CA SER A 2 -14.20 -1.37 -16.12
C SER A 2 -13.24 -1.90 -15.06
N SER A 3 -12.78 -1.06 -14.13
CA SER A 3 -11.94 -1.49 -12.99
C SER A 3 -12.58 -2.66 -12.23
N THR A 4 -13.90 -2.67 -12.09
CA THR A 4 -14.68 -3.76 -11.50
C THR A 4 -14.52 -5.10 -12.23
N SER A 5 -14.39 -5.08 -13.57
CA SER A 5 -14.16 -6.30 -14.35
C SER A 5 -12.73 -6.82 -14.21
N GLU A 6 -11.75 -5.93 -14.09
CA GLU A 6 -10.33 -6.28 -13.89
C GLU A 6 -10.10 -6.88 -12.50
N LEU A 7 -10.76 -6.34 -11.46
CA LEU A 7 -10.72 -6.88 -10.10
C LEU A 7 -11.38 -8.27 -10.00
N ALA A 8 -12.51 -8.48 -10.69
CA ALA A 8 -13.15 -9.79 -10.73
C ALA A 8 -12.26 -10.84 -11.42
N GLU A 9 -11.58 -10.49 -12.50
CA GLU A 9 -10.60 -11.34 -13.17
C GLU A 9 -9.41 -11.64 -12.24
N LEU A 10 -8.88 -10.63 -11.55
CA LEU A 10 -7.78 -10.80 -10.61
C LEU A 10 -8.13 -11.74 -9.46
N HIS A 11 -9.34 -11.64 -8.89
CA HIS A 11 -9.84 -12.57 -7.88
C HIS A 11 -9.89 -14.02 -8.38
N ALA A 12 -10.32 -14.23 -9.62
CA ALA A 12 -10.35 -15.57 -10.22
C ALA A 12 -8.94 -16.15 -10.34
N LEU A 13 -7.98 -15.35 -10.85
CA LEU A 13 -6.58 -15.74 -11.00
C LEU A 13 -5.90 -16.03 -9.65
N ILE A 14 -6.19 -15.25 -8.61
CA ILE A 14 -5.69 -15.51 -7.25
C ILE A 14 -6.29 -16.81 -6.69
N GLY A 15 -7.57 -17.07 -6.95
CA GLY A 15 -8.20 -18.34 -6.61
C GLY A 15 -7.52 -19.54 -7.27
N ASP A 16 -7.17 -19.44 -8.55
CA ASP A 16 -6.40 -20.46 -9.27
C ASP A 16 -4.98 -20.62 -8.72
N LEU A 17 -4.29 -19.51 -8.42
CA LEU A 17 -2.95 -19.53 -7.80
C LEU A 17 -2.98 -20.30 -6.48
N ARG A 18 -3.92 -20.01 -5.59
CA ARG A 18 -4.05 -20.68 -4.28
C ARG A 18 -4.29 -22.18 -4.44
N ARG A 19 -5.14 -22.60 -5.38
CA ARG A 19 -5.35 -24.03 -5.71
C ARG A 19 -4.07 -24.70 -6.18
N CYS A 20 -3.33 -24.05 -7.08
CA CYS A 20 -2.04 -24.54 -7.57
C CYS A 20 -1.02 -24.68 -6.43
N VAL A 21 -0.91 -23.68 -5.56
CA VAL A 21 -0.02 -23.68 -4.39
C VAL A 21 -0.34 -24.82 -3.43
N LEU A 22 -1.62 -25.09 -3.15
CA LEU A 22 -2.02 -26.23 -2.32
C LEU A 22 -1.67 -27.58 -2.98
N GLY A 23 -1.82 -27.67 -4.30
CA GLY A 23 -1.37 -28.82 -5.08
C GLY A 23 0.14 -29.05 -4.99
N LEU A 24 0.93 -27.98 -5.04
CA LEU A 24 2.38 -28.04 -4.82
C LEU A 24 2.71 -28.46 -3.39
N LYS A 25 2.03 -27.90 -2.38
CA LYS A 25 2.23 -28.26 -0.97
C LYS A 25 1.99 -29.75 -0.71
N THR A 26 0.99 -30.33 -1.38
CA THR A 26 0.71 -31.77 -1.32
C THR A 26 1.87 -32.62 -1.88
N ARG A 27 2.58 -32.11 -2.90
CA ARG A 27 3.68 -32.83 -3.58
C ARG A 27 5.04 -32.64 -2.92
N PHE A 28 5.34 -31.43 -2.46
CA PHE A 28 6.65 -31.05 -1.93
C PHE A 28 6.71 -31.01 -0.40
N GLY A 29 5.55 -31.11 0.27
CA GLY A 29 5.45 -31.10 1.73
C GLY A 29 5.68 -29.73 2.36
N ASP A 30 5.72 -29.72 3.69
CA ASP A 30 5.85 -28.51 4.50
C ASP A 30 7.32 -28.09 4.68
N ILE A 31 7.96 -27.68 3.59
CA ILE A 31 9.31 -27.12 3.59
C ILE A 31 9.27 -25.58 3.69
N PRO A 32 10.32 -24.92 4.20
CA PRO A 32 10.33 -23.45 4.36
C PRO A 32 10.02 -22.68 3.08
N GLY A 33 10.48 -23.17 1.91
CA GLY A 33 10.15 -22.56 0.62
C GLY A 33 8.66 -22.67 0.27
N MET A 34 8.02 -23.78 0.61
CA MET A 34 6.58 -23.98 0.37
C MET A 34 5.73 -23.07 1.27
N ARG A 35 6.11 -22.93 2.55
CA ARG A 35 5.46 -21.98 3.47
C ARG A 35 5.54 -20.54 3.00
N ARG A 36 6.68 -20.13 2.42
CA ARG A 36 6.84 -18.79 1.83
C ARG A 36 5.88 -18.58 0.67
N ILE A 37 5.82 -19.52 -0.27
CA ILE A 37 4.91 -19.42 -1.43
C ILE A 37 3.44 -19.38 -0.99
N GLU A 38 3.06 -20.17 0.01
CA GLU A 38 1.70 -20.14 0.59
C GLU A 38 1.40 -18.78 1.23
N MET A 39 2.33 -18.25 2.04
CA MET A 39 2.21 -16.93 2.64
C MET A 39 2.11 -15.81 1.60
N ASP A 40 2.90 -15.88 0.52
CA ASP A 40 2.89 -14.89 -0.55
C ASP A 40 1.56 -14.90 -1.31
N ALA A 41 0.97 -16.08 -1.55
CA ALA A 41 -0.34 -16.18 -2.20
C ALA A 41 -1.48 -15.60 -1.33
N GLU A 42 -1.46 -15.84 -0.02
CA GLU A 42 -2.43 -15.23 0.91
C GLU A 42 -2.21 -13.72 1.03
N ARG A 43 -0.96 -13.26 1.01
CA ARG A 43 -0.64 -11.83 1.04
C ARG A 43 -1.15 -11.09 -0.19
N ILE A 44 -0.99 -11.65 -1.39
CA ILE A 44 -1.54 -11.05 -2.61
C ILE A 44 -3.05 -10.89 -2.50
N LEU A 45 -3.77 -11.88 -1.96
CA LEU A 45 -5.21 -11.78 -1.73
C LEU A 45 -5.55 -10.63 -0.77
N ALA A 46 -4.84 -10.54 0.35
CA ALA A 46 -5.06 -9.48 1.33
C ALA A 46 -4.79 -8.08 0.74
N ASP A 47 -3.71 -7.93 -0.04
CA ASP A 47 -3.35 -6.67 -0.69
C ASP A 47 -4.41 -6.23 -1.71
N VAL A 48 -5.03 -7.19 -2.44
CA VAL A 48 -6.13 -6.89 -3.37
C VAL A 48 -7.41 -6.52 -2.64
N GLN A 49 -7.75 -7.22 -1.54
CA GLN A 49 -8.90 -6.86 -0.71
C GLN A 49 -8.76 -5.47 -0.08
N LEU A 50 -7.54 -5.11 0.31
CA LEU A 50 -7.22 -3.76 0.78
C LEU A 50 -7.42 -2.74 -0.34
N LEU A 51 -6.89 -3.00 -1.54
CA LEU A 51 -7.07 -2.12 -2.69
C LEU A 51 -8.56 -1.89 -3.04
N GLU A 52 -9.39 -2.94 -2.98
CA GLU A 52 -10.83 -2.82 -3.18
C GLU A 52 -11.51 -1.95 -2.11
N SER A 53 -11.10 -2.13 -0.86
CA SER A 53 -11.60 -1.35 0.27
C SER A 53 -11.22 0.13 0.11
N ASP A 54 -9.94 0.41 -0.19
CA ASP A 54 -9.43 1.75 -0.45
C ASP A 54 -10.13 2.40 -1.65
N ALA A 55 -10.34 1.66 -2.74
CA ALA A 55 -11.05 2.16 -3.91
C ALA A 55 -12.52 2.50 -3.60
N GLY A 56 -13.17 1.73 -2.73
CA GLY A 56 -14.54 1.95 -2.28
C GLY A 56 -14.69 3.08 -1.26
N GLU A 57 -13.77 3.19 -0.31
CA GLU A 57 -13.78 4.22 0.75
C GLU A 57 -13.32 5.59 0.24
N LEU A 58 -12.30 5.63 -0.61
CA LEU A 58 -11.71 6.89 -1.05
C LEU A 58 -12.39 7.47 -2.30
N ASP A 59 -13.29 6.73 -2.94
CA ASP A 59 -13.85 7.05 -4.27
C ASP A 59 -12.81 7.79 -5.12
N LEU A 60 -11.67 7.13 -5.36
CA LEU A 60 -10.47 7.74 -5.91
C LEU A 60 -10.73 8.49 -7.23
N GLN A 61 -11.80 8.14 -7.95
CA GLN A 61 -12.27 8.87 -9.11
C GLN A 61 -12.91 10.22 -8.74
N ARG A 62 -13.77 10.29 -7.72
CA ARG A 62 -14.23 11.57 -7.15
C ARG A 62 -13.09 12.35 -6.53
N TRP A 63 -12.24 11.70 -5.72
CA TRP A 63 -11.10 12.36 -5.07
C TRP A 63 -10.09 12.94 -6.08
N ALA A 64 -9.80 12.24 -7.18
CA ALA A 64 -8.94 12.76 -8.25
C ALA A 64 -9.60 13.92 -9.02
N ALA A 65 -10.93 13.89 -9.20
CA ALA A 65 -11.68 14.96 -9.83
C ALA A 65 -11.76 16.22 -8.93
N GLU A 66 -11.95 16.05 -7.62
CA GLU A 66 -12.02 17.15 -6.63
C GLU A 66 -10.66 17.83 -6.42
N ARG A 67 -9.55 17.06 -6.33
CA ARG A 67 -8.18 17.62 -6.20
C ARG A 67 -7.66 18.32 -7.45
N ALA A 68 -8.26 18.09 -8.61
CA ALA A 68 -7.96 18.90 -9.80
C ALA A 68 -8.49 20.33 -9.66
N GLN A 69 -9.49 20.56 -8.80
CA GLN A 69 -10.18 21.83 -8.62
C GLN A 69 -9.77 22.57 -7.33
N GLU A 70 -9.49 21.86 -6.24
CA GLU A 70 -9.03 22.48 -4.99
C GLU A 70 -7.52 22.36 -4.80
N LYS A 71 -6.80 23.41 -5.19
CA LYS A 71 -5.41 23.64 -4.77
C LYS A 71 -5.40 24.71 -3.70
N ILE A 72 -4.99 24.34 -2.49
CA ILE A 72 -4.68 25.32 -1.45
C ILE A 72 -3.33 25.95 -1.84
N ALA A 73 -3.33 27.25 -2.13
CA ALA A 73 -2.10 27.98 -2.40
C ALA A 73 -1.28 28.05 -1.10
N ILE A 74 -0.13 27.38 -1.08
CA ILE A 74 0.87 27.54 -0.03
C ILE A 74 1.69 28.77 -0.40
N PRO A 75 1.73 29.83 0.42
CA PRO A 75 2.55 31.00 0.13
C PRO A 75 4.04 30.63 0.12
N ASP A 76 4.80 31.16 -0.85
CA ASP A 76 6.27 31.06 -0.89
C ASP A 76 6.94 32.00 0.12
N THR A 77 6.18 32.60 1.05
CA THR A 77 6.73 33.46 2.10
C THR A 77 7.43 32.60 3.13
N GLU A 78 8.65 33.00 3.51
CA GLU A 78 9.38 32.35 4.58
C GLU A 78 8.54 32.35 5.88
N TYR A 79 8.58 31.23 6.60
CA TYR A 79 8.00 31.18 7.93
C TYR A 79 8.75 32.14 8.86
N ASP A 80 8.03 32.73 9.80
CA ASP A 80 8.65 33.55 10.82
C ASP A 80 9.69 32.73 11.59
N SER A 81 10.92 33.24 11.66
CA SER A 81 12.00 32.66 12.47
C SER A 81 11.62 32.50 13.95
N GLU A 82 10.71 33.31 14.48
CA GLU A 82 10.20 33.18 15.85
C GLU A 82 9.41 31.87 16.05
N PHE A 83 8.82 31.33 14.99
CA PHE A 83 8.03 30.08 15.03
C PHE A 83 8.88 28.86 15.43
N TRP A 84 10.19 28.91 15.16
CA TRP A 84 11.13 27.80 15.37
C TRP A 84 12.00 27.97 16.62
N ARG A 85 11.83 29.06 17.37
CA ARG A 85 12.75 29.49 18.44
C ARG A 85 12.83 28.53 19.63
N ASP A 86 11.73 27.85 19.95
CA ASP A 86 11.62 26.94 21.09
C ASP A 86 11.30 25.50 20.66
N VAL A 87 11.49 25.19 19.37
CA VAL A 87 11.40 23.82 18.86
C VAL A 87 12.76 23.17 19.13
N ASP A 88 12.77 22.14 19.97
CA ASP A 88 13.96 21.30 20.11
C ASP A 88 14.35 20.75 18.74
N ASP A 89 15.58 21.04 18.30
CA ASP A 89 16.20 20.31 17.20
C ASP A 89 16.48 18.88 17.72
N GLU A 90 15.43 18.05 17.78
CA GLU A 90 15.58 16.61 17.76
C GLU A 90 16.07 16.17 16.36
N GLY A 91 17.11 16.80 15.80
CA GLY A 91 18.45 16.26 16.00
C GLY A 91 18.61 14.78 15.69
N VAL A 92 17.86 14.22 14.73
CA VAL A 92 18.20 12.97 14.04
C VAL A 92 19.37 13.22 13.08
N GLY A 93 20.47 13.67 13.65
CA GLY A 93 21.78 13.83 13.07
C GLY A 93 22.78 13.51 14.16
N GLY A 94 23.13 12.22 14.28
CA GLY A 94 23.98 11.71 15.35
C GLY A 94 25.25 12.55 15.51
N GLN A 95 25.38 13.19 16.67
CA GLN A 95 26.64 13.80 17.11
C GLN A 95 27.68 12.68 17.19
N GLY A 96 28.58 12.64 16.21
CA GLY A 96 29.73 11.75 16.20
C GLY A 96 30.55 12.00 17.46
N ARG A 97 30.63 10.97 18.31
CA ARG A 97 31.48 10.99 19.50
C ARG A 97 32.94 10.97 19.03
N TYR A 98 33.68 12.05 19.29
CA TYR A 98 35.13 12.01 19.42
C TYR A 98 35.54 11.34 20.73
#